data_AF-A0A8S2UQ52-F1
#
_entry.id   AF-A0A8S2UQ52-F1
#
_cell.length_a   1.000
_cell.length_b   1.000
_cell.length_c   1.000
_cell.angle_alpha   90.00
_cell.angle_beta   90.00
_cell.angle_gamma   90.00
#
_symmetry.space_group_name_H-M   'P 1'
#
loop_
_entity.id
_entity.type
_entity.pdbx_description
1 polymer ?
#
loop_
_entity_poly.entity_id
_entity_poly.type
_entity_poly.pdbx_seq_one_letter_code
_entity_poly.pdbx_strand_id
1 'polypeptide(L)'
;MAEYLADTVKLMASGQKVDSVEETTLDFGRYTDDEESEEEEESMLDEKESEEMDEDWKDKELALKKYNLRSFSQEFMRQVIDFIDHAGPRSKHGRSWKAIHHRLIPDRNYIPHFRKYLEHHGTKRQKTQDLYSLVYKKLVDARQKNLVVHDLDIQRWDLKIAKEIKLDDFHASHDGRLLETIYLCLQEQGGKMGEQVKRHLFQPKNVVITCSASGKLTASLVKYWRDNRFLPLVGAKCLLLSDSYPGQNRKELDQLKNCGGKKVTRSQIPQNTTDELQPQDCYFTRQIKSFLKACYHRVALDELDMHLHERNNIIRLASLMHNQLSADVFM
;
A
#
# COMPACT_ATOMS: atom_id res chain seq x y z
N MET A 1 -8.67 2.13 -26.14
CA MET A 1 -7.79 1.16 -25.44
C MET A 1 -7.33 0.04 -26.37
N ALA A 2 -8.21 -0.68 -27.08
CA ALA A 2 -7.83 -1.78 -27.98
C ALA A 2 -6.92 -1.35 -29.17
N GLU A 3 -7.22 -0.23 -29.83
CA GLU A 3 -6.39 0.30 -30.92
C GLU A 3 -5.00 0.76 -30.44
N TYR A 4 -4.96 1.45 -29.29
CA TYR A 4 -3.71 1.90 -28.67
C TYR A 4 -2.82 0.73 -28.21
N LEU A 5 -3.44 -0.36 -27.73
CA LEU A 5 -2.75 -1.60 -27.38
C LEU A 5 -2.16 -2.27 -28.64
N ALA A 6 -2.89 -2.24 -29.76
CA ALA A 6 -2.43 -2.81 -31.02
C ALA A 6 -1.17 -2.10 -31.54
N ASP A 7 -1.14 -0.78 -31.52
CA ASP A 7 0.02 0.00 -31.97
C ASP A 7 1.22 -0.21 -31.05
N THR A 8 0.98 -0.33 -29.73
CA THR A 8 2.05 -0.57 -28.75
C THR A 8 2.64 -1.98 -28.87
N VAL A 9 1.80 -3.00 -29.09
CA VAL A 9 2.25 -4.39 -29.32
C VAL A 9 3.00 -4.51 -30.64
N LYS A 10 2.56 -3.81 -31.70
CA LYS A 10 3.30 -3.71 -32.97
C LYS A 10 4.65 -3.02 -32.79
N LEU A 11 4.72 -1.97 -31.96
CA LEU A 11 5.98 -1.31 -31.63
C LEU A 11 6.95 -2.26 -30.90
N MET A 12 6.45 -3.07 -29.96
CA MET A 12 7.26 -4.10 -29.30
C MET A 12 7.81 -5.14 -30.29
N ALA A 13 7.00 -5.55 -31.27
CA ALA A 13 7.41 -6.49 -32.32
C ALA A 13 8.46 -5.90 -33.31
N SER A 14 8.52 -4.57 -33.45
CA SER A 14 9.45 -3.89 -34.37
C SER A 14 10.91 -3.83 -33.85
N GLY A 15 11.16 -4.16 -32.58
CA GLY A 15 12.49 -4.12 -31.96
C GLY A 15 13.31 -5.40 -32.15
N GLN A 16 14.00 -5.49 -33.29
CA GLN A 16 15.08 -6.42 -33.72
C GLN A 16 15.11 -7.87 -33.21
N LYS A 17 15.11 -8.80 -34.18
CA LYS A 17 15.39 -10.24 -34.05
C LYS A 17 16.80 -10.50 -33.49
N VAL A 18 16.90 -11.43 -32.55
CA VAL A 18 18.15 -12.11 -32.18
C VAL A 18 17.90 -13.61 -32.34
N ASP A 19 18.83 -14.28 -33.02
CA ASP A 19 18.70 -15.67 -33.48
C ASP A 19 18.39 -16.68 -32.36
N SER A 20 17.51 -17.62 -32.71
CA SER A 20 16.93 -18.66 -31.87
C SER A 20 17.96 -19.64 -31.32
N VAL A 21 17.96 -19.83 -30.00
CA VAL A 21 18.49 -21.03 -29.34
C VAL A 21 17.30 -21.72 -28.67
N GLU A 22 17.12 -23.01 -28.96
CA GLU A 22 16.07 -23.84 -28.38
C GLU A 22 16.13 -23.81 -26.85
N GLU A 23 15.16 -23.15 -26.20
CA GLU A 23 14.95 -23.19 -24.75
C GLU A 23 13.77 -24.09 -24.43
N THR A 24 14.00 -25.00 -23.48
CA THR A 24 13.07 -26.03 -23.04
C THR A 24 11.85 -25.45 -22.32
N THR A 25 10.69 -25.97 -22.67
CA THR A 25 9.37 -25.64 -22.14
C THR A 25 9.32 -25.70 -20.61
N LEU A 26 8.82 -24.64 -19.97
CA LEU A 26 8.63 -24.56 -18.52
C LEU A 26 7.19 -24.85 -18.12
N ASP A 27 7.03 -25.96 -17.42
CA ASP A 27 5.83 -26.42 -16.74
C ASP A 27 5.85 -25.95 -15.27
N PHE A 28 4.73 -25.38 -14.81
CA PHE A 28 4.59 -24.77 -13.48
C PHE A 28 4.40 -25.86 -12.41
N GLY A 29 5.48 -26.44 -11.86
CA GLY A 29 5.36 -27.51 -10.86
C GLY A 29 6.51 -27.71 -9.85
N ARG A 30 6.20 -27.46 -8.57
CA ARG A 30 6.83 -27.94 -7.30
C ARG A 30 8.22 -27.41 -6.89
N TYR A 31 8.32 -26.99 -5.63
CA TYR A 31 9.50 -26.45 -4.93
C TYR A 31 9.80 -27.33 -3.71
N THR A 32 11.08 -27.63 -3.48
CA THR A 32 11.65 -28.15 -2.23
C THR A 32 12.83 -27.27 -1.85
N ASP A 33 12.88 -26.85 -0.58
CA ASP A 33 13.80 -25.88 0.01
C ASP A 33 15.07 -26.56 0.54
N ASP A 34 16.24 -25.94 0.31
CA ASP A 34 17.48 -26.14 1.09
C ASP A 34 18.11 -24.75 1.34
N GLU A 35 18.59 -24.56 2.57
CA GLU A 35 19.12 -23.30 3.13
C GLU A 35 20.65 -23.28 3.13
N GLU A 36 21.26 -22.11 2.90
CA GLU A 36 22.56 -21.79 3.51
C GLU A 36 22.81 -20.27 3.59
N SER A 37 23.49 -19.92 4.69
CA SER A 37 24.03 -18.67 5.27
C SER A 37 24.97 -17.88 4.36
N GLU A 38 25.49 -16.68 4.60
CA GLU A 38 25.51 -15.54 5.56
C GLU A 38 26.30 -14.46 4.73
N GLU A 39 26.21 -13.14 4.88
CA GLU A 39 26.80 -12.29 5.92
C GLU A 39 26.77 -10.84 5.36
N GLU A 40 26.84 -9.85 6.25
CA GLU A 40 26.41 -8.45 6.10
C GLU A 40 27.56 -7.48 5.78
N GLU A 41 27.26 -6.34 5.14
CA GLU A 41 28.03 -5.10 5.31
C GLU A 41 27.12 -3.86 5.15
N GLU A 42 27.11 -3.02 6.19
CA GLU A 42 26.35 -1.77 6.32
C GLU A 42 26.99 -0.62 5.53
N SER A 43 26.17 0.31 5.00
CA SER A 43 26.58 1.72 4.95
C SER A 43 25.39 2.69 4.99
N MET A 44 25.61 3.74 5.78
CA MET A 44 24.76 4.92 6.02
C MET A 44 24.43 5.69 4.74
N LEU A 45 23.25 6.33 4.69
CA LEU A 45 23.10 7.77 4.37
C LEU A 45 21.63 8.25 4.41
N ASP A 46 21.44 9.30 5.21
CA ASP A 46 20.59 10.50 5.09
C ASP A 46 19.17 10.45 4.49
N GLU A 47 18.23 10.59 5.43
CA GLU A 47 17.25 11.67 5.52
C GLU A 47 17.16 12.66 4.34
N LYS A 48 16.02 12.61 3.63
CA LYS A 48 15.20 13.78 3.27
C LYS A 48 13.91 13.31 2.60
N GLU A 49 12.81 13.39 3.36
CA GLU A 49 11.49 13.85 2.89
C GLU A 49 10.49 13.77 4.06
N SER A 50 10.59 14.77 4.92
CA SER A 50 9.40 15.45 5.46
C SER A 50 8.75 16.20 4.27
N GLU A 51 7.44 16.32 4.10
CA GLU A 51 6.56 17.16 4.89
C GLU A 51 5.20 17.17 4.17
N GLU A 52 4.17 16.63 4.81
CA GLU A 52 2.80 17.17 4.74
C GLU A 52 2.05 16.69 5.99
N MET A 53 2.70 16.89 7.14
CA MET A 53 2.03 16.92 8.42
C MET A 53 1.56 18.35 8.62
N ASP A 54 0.25 18.54 8.83
CA ASP A 54 -0.34 19.80 9.29
C ASP A 54 0.60 20.48 10.30
N GLU A 55 1.13 21.66 9.94
CA GLU A 55 2.15 22.42 10.70
C GLU A 55 1.74 22.72 12.16
N ASP A 56 0.47 22.48 12.52
CA ASP A 56 -0.16 22.84 13.78
C ASP A 56 -0.03 21.75 14.89
N TRP A 57 0.71 20.67 14.65
CA TRP A 57 0.77 19.52 15.58
C TRP A 57 2.03 19.44 16.47
N LYS A 58 3.08 20.22 16.22
CA LYS A 58 4.33 20.14 17.00
C LYS A 58 4.12 20.45 18.50
N ASP A 59 3.20 21.35 18.84
CA ASP A 59 2.90 21.74 20.24
C ASP A 59 1.91 20.83 20.96
N LYS A 60 1.20 19.96 20.23
CA LYS A 60 0.16 19.10 20.82
C LYS A 60 0.72 17.98 21.68
N GLU A 61 1.87 17.42 21.32
CA GLU A 61 2.49 16.35 22.10
C GLU A 61 3.01 16.87 23.45
N LEU A 62 3.56 18.08 23.46
CA LEU A 62 4.02 18.76 24.67
C LEU A 62 2.85 19.13 25.60
N ALA A 63 1.73 19.58 25.01
CA ALA A 63 0.48 19.85 25.72
C ALA A 63 -0.11 18.60 26.39
N LEU A 64 -0.18 17.50 25.65
CA LEU A 64 -0.72 16.23 26.12
C LEU A 64 0.14 15.63 27.24
N LYS A 65 1.48 15.73 27.13
CA LYS A 65 2.42 15.34 28.20
C LYS A 65 2.24 16.17 29.47
N LYS A 66 2.10 17.51 29.36
CA LYS A 66 1.94 18.42 30.51
C LYS A 66 0.71 18.12 31.37
N TYR A 67 -0.38 17.69 30.74
CA TYR A 67 -1.65 17.37 31.42
C TYR A 67 -1.90 15.87 31.61
N ASN A 68 -0.92 15.01 31.27
CA ASN A 68 -1.04 13.55 31.29
C ASN A 68 -2.29 13.03 30.53
N LEU A 69 -2.62 13.67 29.42
CA LEU A 69 -3.76 13.33 28.57
C LEU A 69 -3.27 12.55 27.34
N ARG A 70 -3.95 11.47 26.96
CA ARG A 70 -3.66 10.75 25.69
C ARG A 70 -4.21 11.48 24.47
N SER A 71 -5.31 12.22 24.64
CA SER A 71 -5.96 13.07 23.63
C SER A 71 -6.92 14.03 24.33
N PHE A 72 -7.32 15.12 23.67
CA PHE A 72 -8.40 15.98 24.17
C PHE A 72 -9.75 15.31 23.89
N SER A 73 -10.47 14.90 24.93
CA SER A 73 -11.84 14.36 24.79
C SER A 73 -12.82 15.49 24.46
N GLN A 74 -13.99 15.16 23.88
CA GLN A 74 -15.04 16.16 23.64
C GLN A 74 -15.53 16.80 24.94
N GLU A 75 -15.63 16.01 26.01
CA GLU A 75 -15.99 16.50 27.35
C GLU A 75 -14.96 17.49 27.88
N PHE A 76 -13.67 17.20 27.70
CA PHE A 76 -12.60 18.12 28.06
C PHE A 76 -12.68 19.42 27.25
N MET A 77 -12.86 19.34 25.93
CA MET A 77 -13.04 20.52 25.08
C MET A 77 -14.23 21.37 25.54
N ARG A 78 -15.36 20.72 25.87
CA ARG A 78 -16.56 21.40 26.40
C ARG A 78 -16.27 22.07 27.74
N GLN A 79 -15.65 21.37 28.69
CA GLN A 79 -15.27 21.94 29.99
C GLN A 79 -14.32 23.14 29.85
N VAL A 80 -13.40 23.11 28.88
CA VAL A 80 -12.49 24.23 28.61
C VAL A 80 -13.26 25.43 28.06
N ILE A 81 -14.14 25.25 27.08
CA ILE A 81 -14.96 26.34 26.52
C ILE A 81 -15.93 26.89 27.58
N ASP A 82 -16.62 26.02 28.33
CA ASP A 82 -17.51 26.43 29.42
C ASP A 82 -16.77 27.23 30.49
N PHE A 83 -15.54 26.82 30.85
CA PHE A 83 -14.70 27.54 31.79
C PHE A 83 -14.31 28.93 31.28
N ILE A 84 -14.06 29.08 29.99
CA ILE A 84 -13.70 30.35 29.35
C ILE A 84 -14.91 31.29 29.28
N ASP A 85 -16.06 30.76 28.85
CA ASP A 85 -17.28 31.53 28.59
C ASP A 85 -18.01 31.88 29.90
N HIS A 86 -17.98 31.03 30.92
CA HIS A 86 -18.58 31.29 32.24
C HIS A 86 -17.58 31.96 33.18
N ALA A 87 -17.06 33.12 32.81
CA ALA A 87 -16.39 34.00 33.76
C ALA A 87 -17.39 34.44 34.84
N GLY A 88 -17.05 34.27 36.12
CA GLY A 88 -17.97 34.57 37.22
C GLY A 88 -18.52 36.00 37.17
N PRO A 89 -19.59 36.31 37.93
CA PRO A 89 -20.41 37.53 37.80
C PRO A 89 -19.69 38.88 37.99
N ARG A 90 -18.37 38.88 38.24
CA ARG A 90 -17.52 40.06 38.45
C ARG A 90 -16.58 40.40 37.28
N SER A 91 -16.51 39.60 36.21
CA SER A 91 -15.67 39.91 35.04
C SER A 91 -16.50 40.27 33.82
N LYS A 92 -16.45 41.54 33.40
CA LYS A 92 -17.02 42.00 32.12
C LYS A 92 -16.21 41.57 30.89
N HIS A 93 -15.03 40.96 31.05
CA HIS A 93 -14.06 40.73 29.95
C HIS A 93 -13.59 39.27 29.84
N GLY A 94 -14.36 38.31 30.33
CA GLY A 94 -13.95 36.90 30.33
C GLY A 94 -12.84 36.59 31.35
N ARG A 95 -12.31 35.37 31.34
CA ARG A 95 -11.18 34.99 32.22
C ARG A 95 -9.84 35.34 31.56
N SER A 96 -8.84 35.73 32.34
CA SER A 96 -7.52 36.08 31.81
C SER A 96 -6.79 34.87 31.22
N TRP A 97 -6.05 35.08 30.12
CA TRP A 97 -5.26 34.03 29.48
C TRP A 97 -4.28 33.35 30.46
N LYS A 98 -3.68 34.12 31.39
CA LYS A 98 -2.79 33.58 32.43
C LYS A 98 -3.46 32.51 33.30
N ALA A 99 -4.75 32.66 33.60
CA ALA A 99 -5.52 31.67 34.36
C ALA A 99 -5.90 30.43 33.53
N ILE A 100 -6.12 30.60 32.22
CA ILE A 100 -6.45 29.52 31.28
C ILE A 100 -5.20 28.69 30.95
N HIS A 101 -4.08 29.36 30.63
CA HIS A 101 -2.78 28.77 30.30
C HIS A 101 -2.23 27.86 31.40
N HIS A 102 -2.35 28.29 32.66
CA HIS A 102 -1.81 27.52 33.78
C HIS A 102 -2.67 26.29 34.12
N ARG A 103 -3.98 26.33 33.81
CA ARG A 103 -4.94 25.35 34.33
C ARG A 103 -5.44 24.34 33.30
N LEU A 104 -5.52 24.71 32.01
CA LEU A 104 -6.31 23.95 31.05
C LEU A 104 -5.61 23.66 29.72
N ILE A 105 -5.09 24.68 29.02
CA ILE A 105 -4.51 24.52 27.67
C ILE A 105 -3.26 25.38 27.51
N PRO A 106 -2.21 24.89 26.84
CA PRO A 106 -0.94 25.61 26.73
C PRO A 106 -0.93 26.66 25.63
N ASP A 107 -1.77 26.55 24.60
CA ASP A 107 -1.86 27.52 23.53
C ASP A 107 -3.29 28.07 23.39
N ARG A 108 -3.38 29.38 23.15
CA ARG A 108 -4.62 30.10 22.89
C ARG A 108 -5.26 29.66 21.58
N ASN A 109 -4.44 29.18 20.63
CA ASN A 109 -4.90 28.69 19.33
C ASN A 109 -5.84 27.48 19.45
N TYR A 110 -5.74 26.68 20.53
CA TYR A 110 -6.67 25.57 20.77
C TYR A 110 -8.13 26.01 20.96
N ILE A 111 -8.38 27.25 21.40
CA ILE A 111 -9.75 27.73 21.70
C ILE A 111 -10.63 27.78 20.44
N PRO A 112 -10.21 28.47 19.34
CA PRO A 112 -10.92 28.39 18.06
C PRO A 112 -11.16 26.96 17.56
N HIS A 113 -10.15 26.09 17.66
CA HIS A 113 -10.26 24.69 17.22
C HIS A 113 -11.24 23.89 18.08
N PHE A 114 -11.24 24.07 19.40
CA PHE A 114 -12.18 23.39 20.29
C PHE A 114 -13.62 23.83 20.02
N ARG A 115 -13.86 25.13 19.78
CA ARG A 115 -15.18 25.62 19.36
C ARG A 115 -15.63 24.97 18.05
N LYS A 116 -14.76 24.97 17.04
CA LYS A 116 -15.02 24.30 15.75
C LYS A 116 -15.31 22.80 15.94
N TYR A 117 -14.53 22.08 16.74
CA TYR A 117 -14.77 20.65 16.98
C TYR A 117 -16.06 20.37 17.74
N LEU A 118 -16.47 21.24 18.69
CA LEU A 118 -17.74 21.10 19.39
C LEU A 118 -18.93 21.41 18.47
N GLU A 119 -18.83 22.42 17.62
CA GLU A 119 -19.83 22.75 16.59
C GLU A 119 -19.99 21.62 15.58
N HIS A 120 -18.88 21.00 15.16
CA HIS A 120 -18.89 19.86 14.24
C HIS A 120 -19.12 18.51 14.93
N HIS A 121 -19.43 18.45 16.23
CA HIS A 121 -19.63 17.20 17.00
C HIS A 121 -18.46 16.20 16.98
N GLY A 122 -17.22 16.69 16.84
CA GLY A 122 -16.02 15.88 16.93
C GLY A 122 -14.94 16.29 15.96
N THR A 123 -13.78 15.66 16.12
CA THR A 123 -12.66 15.81 15.19
C THR A 123 -12.89 14.94 13.95
N LYS A 124 -12.31 15.33 12.80
CA LYS A 124 -12.30 14.51 11.58
C LYS A 124 -11.84 13.08 11.87
N ARG A 125 -10.71 12.94 12.59
CA ARG A 125 -10.17 11.64 13.00
C ARG A 125 -11.17 10.78 13.79
N GLN A 126 -11.87 11.35 14.77
CA GLN A 126 -12.87 10.61 15.54
C GLN A 126 -14.01 10.13 14.65
N LYS A 127 -14.55 11.02 13.81
CA LYS A 127 -15.62 10.68 12.86
C LYS A 127 -15.18 9.59 11.88
N THR A 128 -13.96 9.66 11.35
CA THR A 128 -13.41 8.61 10.49
C THR A 128 -13.31 7.26 11.23
N GLN A 129 -12.91 7.26 12.51
CA GLN A 129 -12.88 6.03 13.31
C GLN A 129 -14.29 5.47 13.56
N ASP A 130 -15.26 6.34 13.85
CA ASP A 130 -16.66 5.96 14.05
C ASP A 130 -17.27 5.39 12.76
N LEU A 131 -16.98 6.02 11.61
CA LEU A 131 -17.35 5.54 10.28
C LEU A 131 -16.86 4.10 10.05
N TYR A 132 -15.55 3.86 10.17
CA TYR A 132 -14.97 2.54 9.97
C TYR A 132 -15.54 1.49 10.92
N SER A 133 -15.78 1.86 12.18
CA SER A 133 -16.37 0.94 13.18
C SER A 133 -17.80 0.54 12.79
N LEU A 134 -18.60 1.50 12.32
CA LEU A 134 -19.99 1.27 11.89
C LEU A 134 -20.07 0.44 10.61
N VAL A 135 -19.20 0.72 9.63
CA VAL A 135 -19.16 -0.05 8.38
C VAL A 135 -18.66 -1.47 8.62
N TYR A 136 -17.63 -1.64 9.45
CA TYR A 136 -17.17 -2.96 9.86
C TYR A 136 -18.28 -3.77 10.55
N LYS A 137 -19.06 -3.14 11.44
CA LYS A 137 -20.22 -3.78 12.07
C LYS A 137 -21.24 -4.27 11.03
N LYS A 138 -21.57 -3.43 10.03
CA LYS A 138 -22.47 -3.84 8.94
C LYS A 138 -21.93 -5.00 8.13
N LEU A 139 -20.62 -5.00 7.84
CA LEU A 139 -19.96 -6.10 7.13
C LEU A 139 -20.06 -7.41 7.92
N VAL A 140 -19.78 -7.37 9.23
CA VAL A 140 -19.92 -8.54 10.12
C VAL A 140 -21.37 -9.04 10.15
N ASP A 141 -22.34 -8.14 10.35
CA ASP A 141 -23.77 -8.49 10.38
C ASP A 141 -24.25 -9.12 9.05
N ALA A 142 -23.75 -8.61 7.91
CA ALA A 142 -24.07 -9.16 6.59
C ALA A 142 -23.45 -10.56 6.39
N ARG A 143 -22.19 -10.73 6.80
CA ARG A 143 -21.50 -12.03 6.74
C ARG A 143 -22.13 -13.07 7.64
N GLN A 144 -22.58 -12.70 8.84
CA GLN A 144 -23.33 -13.59 9.75
C GLN A 144 -24.64 -14.09 9.14
N LYS A 145 -25.24 -13.31 8.23
CA LYS A 145 -26.45 -13.67 7.48
C LYS A 145 -26.15 -14.40 6.17
N ASN A 146 -24.89 -14.75 5.91
CA ASN A 146 -24.42 -15.34 4.65
C ASN A 146 -24.79 -14.50 3.42
N LEU A 147 -24.81 -13.17 3.55
CA LEU A 147 -25.01 -12.26 2.43
C LEU A 147 -23.67 -12.01 1.72
N VAL A 148 -23.69 -12.03 0.39
CA VAL A 148 -22.57 -11.57 -0.43
C VAL A 148 -22.50 -10.05 -0.32
N VAL A 149 -21.30 -9.52 -0.04
CA VAL A 149 -21.05 -8.08 0.06
C VAL A 149 -19.99 -7.72 -0.97
N HIS A 150 -20.32 -6.81 -1.88
CA HIS A 150 -19.40 -6.28 -2.87
C HIS A 150 -18.80 -4.95 -2.41
N ASP A 151 -17.68 -4.54 -3.03
CA ASP A 151 -17.05 -3.24 -2.76
C ASP A 151 -18.02 -2.06 -2.91
N LEU A 152 -18.92 -2.14 -3.89
CA LEU A 152 -19.95 -1.13 -4.10
C LEU A 152 -20.92 -1.03 -2.92
N ASP A 153 -21.19 -2.13 -2.23
CA ASP A 153 -22.04 -2.13 -1.03
C ASP A 153 -21.33 -1.47 0.15
N ILE A 154 -20.03 -1.74 0.30
CA ILE A 154 -19.17 -1.09 1.31
C ILE A 154 -19.12 0.42 1.03
N GLN A 155 -18.85 0.83 -0.20
CA GLN A 155 -18.82 2.24 -0.60
C GLN A 155 -20.15 2.95 -0.32
N ARG A 156 -21.29 2.29 -0.61
CA ARG A 156 -22.62 2.82 -0.28
C ARG A 156 -22.83 2.94 1.22
N TRP A 157 -22.36 1.98 2.01
CA TRP A 157 -22.45 2.06 3.47
C TRP A 157 -21.60 3.18 4.03
N ASP A 158 -20.36 3.32 3.54
CA ASP A 158 -19.44 4.39 3.89
C ASP A 158 -20.06 5.76 3.62
N LEU A 159 -20.53 6.03 2.39
CA LEU A 159 -21.14 7.31 2.04
C LEU A 159 -22.42 7.61 2.85
N LYS A 160 -23.24 6.59 3.11
CA LYS A 160 -24.45 6.74 3.93
C LYS A 160 -24.09 7.10 5.37
N ILE A 161 -23.15 6.39 5.98
CA ILE A 161 -22.74 6.62 7.36
C ILE A 161 -22.00 7.95 7.49
N ALA A 162 -21.15 8.31 6.52
CA ALA A 162 -20.46 9.60 6.46
C ALA A 162 -21.45 10.76 6.55
N LYS A 163 -22.56 10.67 5.80
CA LYS A 163 -23.65 11.65 5.85
C LYS A 163 -24.35 11.68 7.22
N GLU A 164 -24.59 10.51 7.83
CA GLU A 164 -25.21 10.42 9.17
C GLU A 164 -24.33 11.06 10.27
N ILE A 165 -23.01 10.91 10.18
CA ILE A 165 -22.05 11.48 11.15
C ILE A 165 -21.55 12.89 10.77
N LYS A 166 -22.10 13.49 9.71
CA LYS A 166 -21.71 14.80 9.17
C LYS A 166 -20.19 14.89 8.88
N LEU A 167 -19.67 13.91 8.15
CA LEU A 167 -18.31 13.90 7.60
C LEU A 167 -18.40 14.24 6.10
N ASP A 168 -18.65 15.53 5.82
CA ASP A 168 -19.05 16.01 4.49
C ASP A 168 -17.91 15.97 3.44
N ASP A 169 -16.65 15.90 3.90
CA ASP A 169 -15.44 15.83 3.07
C ASP A 169 -14.99 14.39 2.77
N PHE A 170 -15.82 13.40 3.11
CA PHE A 170 -15.52 12.00 2.85
C PHE A 170 -16.13 11.53 1.52
N HIS A 171 -15.28 10.97 0.65
CA HIS A 171 -15.65 10.63 -0.72
C HIS A 171 -15.62 9.13 -1.04
N ALA A 172 -15.31 8.27 -0.06
CA ALA A 172 -15.14 6.83 -0.27
C ALA A 172 -14.28 6.52 -1.51
N SER A 173 -13.18 7.25 -1.65
CA SER A 173 -12.25 7.09 -2.77
C SER A 173 -11.58 5.73 -2.69
N HIS A 174 -11.36 5.11 -3.85
CA HIS A 174 -10.45 3.98 -3.94
C HIS A 174 -9.04 4.52 -3.71
N ASP A 175 -8.42 4.14 -2.60
CA ASP A 175 -7.02 4.45 -2.35
C ASP A 175 -6.22 3.16 -2.60
N GLY A 176 -5.23 3.25 -3.48
CA GLY A 176 -4.48 2.10 -3.96
C GLY A 176 -3.49 2.52 -5.03
N ARG A 177 -2.26 2.82 -4.62
CA ARG A 177 -1.18 3.15 -5.54
C ARG A 177 -0.34 1.92 -5.82
N LEU A 178 -0.05 1.68 -7.10
CA LEU A 178 1.00 0.74 -7.45
C LEU A 178 2.35 1.33 -7.07
N LEU A 179 3.20 0.50 -6.47
CA LEU A 179 4.58 0.88 -6.24
C LEU A 179 5.28 1.10 -7.58
N GLU A 180 6.29 1.96 -7.58
CA GLU A 180 6.95 2.46 -8.79
C GLU A 180 7.55 1.38 -9.68
N THR A 181 7.80 0.19 -9.14
CA THR A 181 8.48 -0.90 -9.86
C THR A 181 7.89 -2.26 -9.58
N ILE A 182 7.92 -3.11 -10.62
CA ILE A 182 7.66 -4.54 -10.50
C ILE A 182 8.94 -5.28 -10.10
N TYR A 183 8.81 -6.23 -9.19
CA TYR A 183 9.86 -7.20 -8.90
C TYR A 183 9.54 -8.51 -9.64
N LEU A 184 10.29 -8.80 -10.71
CA LEU A 184 10.06 -9.91 -11.62
C LEU A 184 11.11 -11.00 -11.43
N CYS A 185 10.69 -12.21 -11.05
CA CYS A 185 11.55 -13.37 -10.95
C CYS A 185 11.40 -14.25 -12.20
N LEU A 186 12.47 -14.34 -12.98
CA LEU A 186 12.54 -15.23 -14.14
C LEU A 186 12.99 -16.63 -13.72
N GLN A 187 12.53 -17.63 -14.45
CA GLN A 187 13.03 -18.98 -14.30
C GLN A 187 14.28 -19.17 -15.17
N GLU A 188 15.39 -19.53 -14.56
CA GLU A 188 16.67 -19.74 -15.23
C GLU A 188 17.27 -21.09 -14.83
N GLN A 189 17.84 -21.81 -15.79
CA GLN A 189 18.51 -23.07 -15.49
C GLN A 189 19.67 -22.84 -14.52
N GLY A 190 19.70 -23.59 -13.42
CA GLY A 190 20.70 -23.40 -12.35
C GLY A 190 20.49 -22.15 -11.48
N GLY A 191 19.37 -21.43 -11.65
CA GLY A 191 18.97 -20.30 -10.82
C GLY A 191 19.82 -19.05 -10.95
N LYS A 192 20.67 -18.97 -11.98
CA LYS A 192 21.55 -17.83 -12.25
C LYS A 192 21.42 -17.43 -13.70
N MET A 193 21.38 -16.13 -13.95
CA MET A 193 21.41 -15.59 -15.31
C MET A 193 22.86 -15.53 -15.81
N GLY A 194 23.13 -16.17 -16.95
CA GLY A 194 24.46 -16.16 -17.56
C GLY A 194 24.87 -14.76 -18.06
N GLU A 195 26.18 -14.47 -18.09
CA GLU A 195 26.69 -13.16 -18.49
C GLU A 195 26.33 -12.77 -19.93
N GLN A 196 26.28 -13.74 -20.85
CA GLN A 196 25.84 -13.48 -22.23
C GLN A 196 24.36 -13.08 -22.29
N VAL A 197 23.53 -13.68 -21.43
CA VAL A 197 22.10 -13.33 -21.34
C VAL A 197 21.95 -11.92 -20.79
N LYS A 198 22.68 -11.57 -19.71
CA LYS A 198 22.64 -10.23 -19.10
C LYS A 198 22.99 -9.12 -20.10
N ARG A 199 23.94 -9.35 -21.01
CA ARG A 199 24.36 -8.38 -22.04
C ARG A 199 23.24 -8.00 -23.03
N HIS A 200 22.33 -8.93 -23.31
CA HIS A 200 21.25 -8.75 -24.28
C HIS A 200 19.87 -8.60 -23.60
N LEU A 201 19.86 -8.57 -22.27
CA LEU A 201 18.63 -8.46 -21.49
C LEU A 201 18.06 -7.05 -21.61
N PHE A 202 16.78 -6.96 -21.96
CA PHE A 202 16.04 -5.71 -21.88
C PHE A 202 15.89 -5.29 -20.41
N GLN A 203 16.35 -4.08 -20.06
CA GLN A 203 16.33 -3.58 -18.68
C GLN A 203 15.56 -2.26 -18.58
N PRO A 204 14.22 -2.32 -18.41
CA PRO A 204 13.42 -1.12 -18.24
C PRO A 204 13.50 -0.59 -16.80
N LYS A 205 13.38 0.73 -16.62
CA LYS A 205 13.50 1.38 -15.29
C LYS A 205 12.45 0.93 -14.28
N ASN A 206 11.27 0.51 -14.75
CA ASN A 206 10.13 0.14 -13.91
C ASN A 206 10.05 -1.36 -13.60
N VAL A 207 11.05 -2.17 -13.98
CA VAL A 207 11.11 -3.59 -13.65
C VAL A 207 12.47 -3.91 -13.06
N VAL A 208 12.45 -4.45 -11.84
CA VAL A 208 13.62 -5.09 -11.23
C VAL A 208 13.58 -6.56 -11.58
N ILE A 209 14.60 -7.00 -12.28
CA ILE A 209 14.70 -8.38 -12.77
C ILE A 209 15.57 -9.17 -11.81
N THR A 210 15.08 -10.33 -11.42
CA THR A 210 15.82 -11.35 -10.70
C THR A 210 15.56 -12.72 -11.33
N CYS A 211 16.21 -13.77 -10.84
CA CYS A 211 15.96 -15.13 -11.30
C CYS A 211 16.11 -16.18 -10.21
N SER A 212 15.44 -17.31 -10.42
CA SER A 212 15.65 -18.53 -9.64
C SER A 212 15.46 -19.78 -10.50
N ALA A 213 15.83 -20.95 -9.98
CA ALA A 213 15.76 -22.21 -10.75
C ALA A 213 14.34 -22.55 -11.21
N SER A 214 13.33 -22.04 -10.52
CA SER A 214 11.92 -22.38 -10.75
C SER A 214 11.00 -21.15 -10.84
N GLY A 215 11.58 -19.97 -11.03
CA GLY A 215 10.87 -18.67 -11.14
C GLY A 215 10.15 -18.20 -9.87
N LYS A 216 10.12 -19.03 -8.82
CA LYS A 216 9.72 -18.76 -7.43
C LYS A 216 10.59 -17.69 -6.80
N LEU A 217 10.06 -16.86 -5.91
CA LEU A 217 10.91 -16.10 -4.98
C LEU A 217 11.44 -17.04 -3.90
N THR A 218 12.77 -17.10 -3.74
CA THR A 218 13.41 -17.75 -2.59
C THR A 218 13.38 -16.79 -1.40
N ALA A 219 13.68 -17.29 -0.19
CA ALA A 219 13.78 -16.44 1.00
C ALA A 219 14.80 -15.30 0.84
N SER A 220 15.93 -15.56 0.17
CA SER A 220 16.94 -14.53 -0.13
C SER A 220 16.41 -13.46 -1.09
N LEU A 221 15.64 -13.86 -2.12
CA LEU A 221 15.01 -12.93 -3.04
C LEU A 221 13.90 -12.11 -2.38
N VAL A 222 13.15 -12.69 -1.43
CA VAL A 222 12.16 -11.96 -0.62
C VAL A 222 12.87 -10.99 0.33
N LYS A 223 13.98 -11.39 0.96
CA LYS A 223 14.81 -10.49 1.79
C LYS A 223 15.31 -9.31 0.97
N TYR A 224 15.87 -9.57 -0.22
CA TYR A 224 16.30 -8.51 -1.13
C TYR A 224 15.17 -7.56 -1.51
N TRP A 225 14.01 -8.11 -1.93
CA TRP A 225 12.83 -7.32 -2.25
C TRP A 225 12.39 -6.46 -1.05
N ARG A 226 12.34 -7.06 0.14
CA ARG A 226 11.97 -6.36 1.36
C ARG A 226 12.90 -5.18 1.60
N ASP A 227 14.21 -5.42 1.62
CA ASP A 227 15.21 -4.43 2.02
C ASP A 227 15.39 -3.31 1.00
N ASN A 228 15.36 -3.66 -0.29
CA ASN A 228 15.72 -2.73 -1.36
C ASN A 228 14.51 -2.11 -2.07
N ARG A 229 13.34 -2.75 -2.01
CA ARG A 229 12.15 -2.31 -2.76
C ARG A 229 11.00 -1.92 -1.84
N PHE A 230 10.67 -2.76 -0.87
CA PHE A 230 9.50 -2.54 -0.01
C PHE A 230 9.78 -1.54 1.12
N LEU A 231 10.82 -1.77 1.91
CA LEU A 231 11.13 -0.94 3.09
C LEU A 231 11.37 0.53 2.76
N PRO A 232 12.06 0.91 1.66
CA PRO A 232 12.22 2.32 1.31
C PRO A 232 10.88 3.04 1.09
N LEU A 233 9.86 2.32 0.62
CA LEU A 233 8.56 2.89 0.21
C LEU A 233 7.52 2.92 1.34
N VAL A 234 7.71 2.18 2.43
CA VAL A 234 6.74 2.13 3.53
C VAL A 234 7.05 3.12 4.65
N GLY A 235 6.00 3.69 5.24
CA GLY A 235 6.11 4.58 6.39
C GLY A 235 6.50 3.88 7.70
N ALA A 236 6.49 4.63 8.81
CA ALA A 236 6.90 4.14 10.13
C ALA A 236 6.07 2.95 10.66
N LYS A 237 4.83 2.79 10.18
CA LYS A 237 3.94 1.66 10.50
C LYS A 237 3.34 1.12 9.20
N CYS A 238 3.43 -0.19 8.98
CA CYS A 238 2.89 -0.84 7.80
C CYS A 238 2.22 -2.15 8.19
N LEU A 239 1.13 -2.52 7.51
CA LEU A 239 0.56 -3.85 7.54
C LEU A 239 0.92 -4.55 6.22
N LEU A 240 1.72 -5.61 6.29
CA LEU A 240 2.04 -6.47 5.15
C LEU A 240 1.08 -7.67 5.16
N LEU A 241 0.18 -7.72 4.19
CA LEU A 241 -0.63 -8.90 3.92
C LEU A 241 0.13 -9.80 2.94
N SER A 242 0.50 -11.00 3.35
CA SER A 242 1.16 -11.94 2.45
C SER A 242 0.51 -13.32 2.47
N ASP A 243 0.78 -14.10 1.43
CA ASP A 243 0.30 -15.46 1.32
C ASP A 243 1.01 -16.37 2.34
N SER A 244 0.58 -17.64 2.35
CA SER A 244 1.17 -18.69 3.16
C SER A 244 2.36 -19.39 2.50
N TYR A 245 3.01 -18.78 1.50
CA TYR A 245 4.10 -19.41 0.77
C TYR A 245 5.35 -19.57 1.65
N PRO A 246 6.00 -20.75 1.68
CA PRO A 246 7.14 -21.02 2.56
C PRO A 246 8.28 -19.99 2.44
N GLY A 247 8.60 -19.55 1.22
CA GLY A 247 9.65 -18.54 1.00
C GLY A 247 9.33 -17.15 1.57
N GLN A 248 8.06 -16.85 1.86
CA GLN A 248 7.61 -15.59 2.46
C GLN A 248 7.20 -15.74 3.94
N ASN A 249 7.16 -16.97 4.47
CA ASN A 249 6.60 -17.25 5.79
C ASN A 249 7.65 -17.31 6.92
N ARG A 250 8.84 -16.77 6.69
CA ARG A 250 9.89 -16.71 7.71
C ARG A 250 9.60 -15.57 8.66
N LYS A 251 9.28 -15.88 9.92
CA LYS A 251 8.98 -14.90 10.98
C LYS A 251 10.07 -13.84 11.18
N GLU A 252 11.30 -14.19 10.83
CA GLU A 252 12.45 -13.29 10.88
C GLU A 252 12.28 -12.12 9.90
N LEU A 253 11.56 -12.29 8.80
CA LEU A 253 11.45 -11.25 7.79
C LEU A 253 10.76 -9.97 8.29
N ASP A 254 9.89 -10.09 9.29
CA ASP A 254 9.03 -9.00 9.77
C ASP A 254 9.42 -8.46 11.16
N GLN A 255 10.58 -8.89 11.70
CA GLN A 255 11.07 -8.37 12.97
C GLN A 255 11.47 -6.90 12.84
N LEU A 256 11.21 -6.10 13.88
CA LEU A 256 11.50 -4.65 13.88
C LEU A 256 12.94 -4.31 13.44
N LYS A 257 13.91 -5.10 13.93
CA LYS A 257 15.33 -4.98 13.56
C LYS A 257 15.55 -5.13 12.05
N ASN A 258 14.86 -6.10 11.45
CA ASN A 258 14.99 -6.46 10.04
C ASN A 258 14.16 -5.55 9.13
N CYS A 259 13.36 -4.65 9.71
CA CYS A 259 12.56 -3.65 9.01
C CYS A 259 13.15 -2.24 9.15
N GLY A 260 14.46 -2.11 9.48
CA GLY A 260 15.11 -0.81 9.64
C GLY A 260 14.47 0.05 10.73
N GLY A 261 13.99 -0.57 11.81
CA GLY A 261 13.28 0.12 12.90
C GLY A 261 11.81 0.46 12.58
N LYS A 262 11.32 0.19 11.35
CA LYS A 262 9.93 0.40 10.97
C LYS A 262 9.05 -0.69 11.54
N LYS A 263 7.89 -0.31 12.10
CA LYS A 263 6.93 -1.26 12.66
C LYS A 263 6.08 -1.88 11.54
N VAL A 264 6.63 -2.91 10.89
CA VAL A 264 5.90 -3.74 9.94
C VAL A 264 5.17 -4.84 10.71
N THR A 265 3.85 -4.87 10.59
CA THR A 265 3.02 -5.97 11.10
C THR A 265 2.70 -6.87 9.92
N ARG A 266 3.11 -8.13 9.97
CA ARG A 266 2.68 -9.10 8.96
C ARG A 266 1.37 -9.77 9.39
N SER A 267 0.45 -9.93 8.45
CA SER A 267 -0.69 -10.82 8.60
C SER A 267 -0.70 -11.80 7.43
N GLN A 268 -0.71 -13.08 7.78
CA GLN A 268 -0.69 -14.16 6.80
C GLN A 268 -2.12 -14.53 6.41
N ILE A 269 -2.34 -14.66 5.10
CA ILE A 269 -3.56 -15.22 4.55
C ILE A 269 -3.56 -16.75 4.76
N PRO A 270 -4.65 -17.35 5.26
CA PRO A 270 -4.72 -18.79 5.47
C PRO A 270 -4.41 -19.59 4.20
N GLN A 271 -3.80 -20.77 4.38
CA GLN A 271 -3.55 -21.68 3.27
C GLN A 271 -4.87 -22.04 2.56
N ASN A 272 -4.81 -22.18 1.23
CA ASN A 272 -5.95 -22.55 0.38
C ASN A 272 -7.12 -21.56 0.41
N THR A 273 -6.85 -20.28 0.71
CA THR A 273 -7.87 -19.22 0.68
C THR A 273 -7.45 -18.03 -0.18
N THR A 274 -6.39 -18.17 -0.98
CA THR A 274 -5.82 -17.07 -1.77
C THR A 274 -6.83 -16.48 -2.74
N ASP A 275 -7.58 -17.33 -3.43
CA ASP A 275 -8.62 -16.98 -4.40
C ASP A 275 -9.87 -16.36 -3.78
N GLU A 276 -10.05 -16.49 -2.47
CA GLU A 276 -11.18 -15.92 -1.72
C GLU A 276 -10.82 -14.68 -0.90
N LEU A 277 -9.60 -14.64 -0.36
CA LEU A 277 -9.19 -13.68 0.67
C LEU A 277 -8.06 -12.75 0.25
N GLN A 278 -7.23 -13.10 -0.74
CA GLN A 278 -6.12 -12.23 -1.14
C GLN A 278 -6.66 -11.09 -2.02
N PRO A 279 -6.59 -9.82 -1.58
CA PRO A 279 -7.14 -8.72 -2.37
C PRO A 279 -6.46 -8.58 -3.73
N GLN A 280 -5.15 -8.85 -3.78
CA GLN A 280 -4.40 -8.87 -5.02
C GLN A 280 -5.02 -9.85 -6.03
N ASP A 281 -5.28 -11.10 -5.65
CA ASP A 281 -5.81 -12.10 -6.57
C ASP A 281 -7.30 -11.93 -6.88
N CYS A 282 -8.10 -11.56 -5.88
CA CYS A 282 -9.55 -11.36 -6.02
C CYS A 282 -9.87 -10.18 -6.96
N TYR A 283 -9.05 -9.13 -6.94
CA TYR A 283 -9.35 -7.86 -7.61
C TYR A 283 -8.30 -7.47 -8.64
N PHE A 284 -7.04 -7.28 -8.22
CA PHE A 284 -6.02 -6.65 -9.05
C PHE A 284 -5.47 -7.58 -10.16
N THR A 285 -5.12 -8.82 -9.83
CA THR A 285 -4.57 -9.81 -10.77
C THR A 285 -5.51 -10.10 -11.94
N ARG A 286 -6.82 -9.89 -11.80
CA ARG A 286 -7.79 -10.02 -12.90
C ARG A 286 -7.53 -9.01 -14.02
N GLN A 287 -7.13 -7.79 -13.67
CA GLN A 287 -6.82 -6.73 -14.63
C GLN A 287 -5.55 -7.09 -15.41
N ILE A 288 -4.52 -7.56 -14.70
CA ILE A 288 -3.28 -8.09 -15.27
C ILE A 288 -3.59 -9.22 -16.27
N LYS A 289 -4.35 -10.24 -15.86
CA LYS A 289 -4.70 -11.38 -16.73
C LYS A 289 -5.45 -10.93 -17.98
N SER A 290 -6.36 -9.96 -17.85
CA SER A 290 -7.12 -9.43 -18.99
C SER A 290 -6.21 -8.67 -19.97
N PHE A 291 -5.29 -7.86 -19.43
CA PHE A 291 -4.27 -7.14 -20.21
C PHE A 291 -3.36 -8.10 -20.98
N LEU A 292 -2.80 -9.09 -20.28
CA LEU A 292 -1.92 -10.10 -20.88
C LEU A 292 -2.67 -10.87 -21.98
N LYS A 293 -3.89 -11.34 -21.70
CA LYS A 293 -4.72 -12.06 -22.70
C LYS A 293 -4.95 -11.23 -23.96
N ALA A 294 -5.21 -9.93 -23.82
CA ALA A 294 -5.38 -9.04 -24.96
C ALA A 294 -4.09 -8.92 -25.81
N CYS A 295 -2.92 -8.87 -25.17
CA CYS A 295 -1.64 -8.88 -25.86
C CYS A 295 -1.41 -10.19 -26.64
N TYR A 296 -1.64 -11.33 -26.00
CA TYR A 296 -1.55 -12.65 -26.66
C TYR A 296 -2.51 -12.77 -27.85
N HIS A 297 -3.76 -12.33 -27.68
CA HIS A 297 -4.72 -12.31 -28.78
C HIS A 297 -4.25 -11.43 -29.93
N ARG A 298 -3.66 -10.27 -29.64
CA ARG A 298 -3.21 -9.37 -30.70
C ARG A 298 -2.04 -9.95 -31.49
N VAL A 299 -1.06 -10.54 -30.82
CA VAL A 299 0.05 -11.25 -31.47
C VAL A 299 -0.47 -12.33 -32.42
N ALA A 300 -1.45 -13.12 -31.98
CA ALA A 300 -2.05 -14.17 -32.80
C ALA A 300 -2.89 -13.63 -33.97
N LEU A 301 -3.75 -12.62 -33.73
CA LEU A 301 -4.65 -12.07 -34.75
C LEU A 301 -3.92 -11.29 -35.84
N ASP A 302 -2.80 -10.66 -35.50
CA ASP A 302 -1.98 -9.89 -36.45
C ASP A 302 -0.84 -10.71 -37.06
N GLU A 303 -0.73 -12.00 -36.70
CA GLU A 303 0.35 -12.88 -37.15
C GLU A 303 1.75 -12.26 -36.90
N LEU A 304 1.92 -11.63 -35.73
CA LEU A 304 3.19 -11.01 -35.37
C LEU A 304 4.23 -12.08 -35.06
N ASP A 305 5.41 -11.95 -35.67
CA ASP A 305 6.58 -12.80 -35.42
C ASP A 305 7.23 -12.42 -34.07
N MET A 306 6.52 -12.70 -32.98
CA MET A 306 6.95 -12.38 -31.61
C MET A 306 6.50 -13.48 -30.64
N HIS A 307 7.45 -14.07 -29.94
CA HIS A 307 7.20 -15.09 -28.93
C HIS A 307 7.13 -14.47 -27.53
N LEU A 308 5.92 -14.29 -27.01
CA LEU A 308 5.70 -13.63 -25.71
C LEU A 308 6.24 -14.41 -24.50
N HIS A 309 6.62 -15.67 -24.67
CA HIS A 309 7.25 -16.48 -23.62
C HIS A 309 8.77 -16.32 -23.58
N GLU A 310 9.38 -15.62 -24.54
CA GLU A 310 10.80 -15.30 -24.49
C GLU A 310 11.09 -14.27 -23.40
N ARG A 311 12.24 -14.43 -22.75
CA ARG A 311 12.72 -13.60 -21.64
C ARG A 311 12.53 -12.09 -21.85
N ASN A 312 13.03 -11.54 -22.96
CA ASN A 312 12.93 -10.11 -23.23
C ASN A 312 11.48 -9.66 -23.48
N ASN A 313 10.65 -10.52 -24.08
CA ASN A 313 9.25 -10.20 -24.32
C ASN A 313 8.43 -10.29 -23.03
N ILE A 314 8.76 -11.21 -22.11
CA ILE A 314 8.19 -11.24 -20.74
C ILE A 314 8.49 -9.92 -20.02
N ILE A 315 9.75 -9.45 -20.06
CA ILE A 315 10.14 -8.21 -19.39
C ILE A 315 9.46 -6.99 -20.04
N ARG A 316 9.43 -6.91 -21.38
CA ARG A 316 8.72 -5.85 -22.12
C ARG A 316 7.24 -5.83 -21.76
N LEU A 317 6.61 -6.99 -21.70
CA LEU A 317 5.19 -7.11 -21.37
C LEU A 317 4.91 -6.71 -19.92
N ALA A 318 5.75 -7.11 -18.97
CA ALA A 318 5.65 -6.70 -17.57
C ALA A 318 5.84 -5.17 -17.41
N SER A 319 6.83 -4.60 -18.08
CA SER A 319 7.10 -3.15 -18.08
C SER A 319 5.94 -2.37 -18.69
N LEU A 320 5.41 -2.82 -19.83
CA LEU A 320 4.27 -2.18 -20.48
C LEU A 320 3.03 -2.26 -19.60
N MET A 321 2.71 -3.45 -19.08
CA MET A 321 1.57 -3.66 -18.18
C MET A 321 1.64 -2.73 -16.96
N HIS A 322 2.81 -2.64 -16.31
CA HIS A 322 3.00 -1.74 -15.17
C HIS A 322 2.75 -0.29 -15.54
N ASN A 323 3.33 0.18 -16.64
CA ASN A 323 3.15 1.55 -17.12
C ASN A 323 1.67 1.86 -17.40
N GLN A 324 0.93 0.92 -17.98
CA GLN A 324 -0.49 1.12 -18.28
C GLN A 324 -1.35 1.14 -17.02
N LEU A 325 -1.10 0.23 -16.07
CA LEU A 325 -1.88 0.14 -14.82
C LEU A 325 -1.51 1.23 -13.80
N SER A 326 -0.34 1.85 -13.92
CA SER A 326 0.10 2.94 -13.05
C SER A 326 -0.30 4.33 -13.56
N ALA A 327 -1.01 4.43 -14.68
CA ALA A 327 -1.46 5.72 -15.20
C ALA A 327 -2.57 6.31 -14.32
N ASP A 328 -2.55 7.64 -14.13
CA ASP A 328 -3.49 8.38 -13.28
C ASP A 328 -4.97 8.15 -13.62
N VAL A 329 -5.29 7.73 -14.85
CA VAL A 329 -6.67 7.40 -15.24
C VAL A 329 -7.21 6.14 -14.55
N PHE A 330 -6.33 5.32 -13.98
CA PHE A 330 -6.65 4.09 -13.25
C PHE A 330 -6.40 4.17 -11.74
N MET A 331 -5.88 5.31 -11.23
CA MET A 331 -5.62 5.57 -9.80
C MET A 331 -6.52 6.68 -9.25
#